data_AF-A0A2G4RG88-F1
#
_entry.id   AF-A0A2G4RG88-F1
#
_cell.length_a   1.000
_cell.length_b   1.000
_cell.length_c   1.000
_cell.angle_alpha   90.00
_cell.angle_beta   90.00
_cell.angle_gamma   90.00
#
_symmetry.space_group_name_H-M   'P 1'
#
loop_
_entity.id
_entity.type
_entity.pdbx_description
1 polymer ?
#
loop_
_entity_poly.entity_id
_entity_poly.type
_entity_poly.pdbx_seq_one_letter_code
_entity_poly.pdbx_strand_id
1 'polypeptide(L)'
;MRSLSRRDIFPAFGAAALAGIAAAGLAKPETLTAAPVAKPEGYSPIIAARNTYQKARALIETMNVSEPPEAIPGHPDYPAWQKKQDALCKTMWDAVTFLSREPSKTWFDIKAKSEVANLEFPEYCQSFVMEEDADEVRLAISLINDVTRLSQDLV
;
A
#
# COMPACT_ATOMS: atom_id res chain seq x y z
N MET A 1 -22.93 -5.67 20.49
CA MET A 1 -22.03 -5.15 19.45
C MET A 1 -21.17 -6.30 18.97
N ARG A 2 -21.35 -6.75 17.72
CA ARG A 2 -20.49 -7.79 17.13
C ARG A 2 -19.20 -7.10 16.69
N SER A 3 -18.07 -7.46 17.29
CA SER A 3 -16.74 -7.13 16.79
C SER A 3 -16.59 -7.80 15.43
N LEU A 4 -16.39 -7.01 14.38
CA LEU A 4 -16.04 -7.52 13.05
C LEU A 4 -14.51 -7.59 13.00
N SER A 5 -13.96 -8.81 12.93
CA SER A 5 -12.54 -8.96 12.61
C SER A 5 -12.37 -8.66 11.12
N ARG A 6 -11.34 -7.90 10.76
CA ARG A 6 -11.13 -7.48 9.37
C ARG A 6 -10.80 -8.65 8.44
N ARG A 7 -10.30 -9.74 9.01
CA ARG A 7 -10.13 -11.03 8.33
C ARG A 7 -11.43 -11.62 7.79
N ASP A 8 -12.55 -11.28 8.39
CA ASP A 8 -13.88 -11.68 7.92
C ASP A 8 -14.35 -10.85 6.73
N ILE A 9 -13.74 -9.68 6.49
CA ILE A 9 -14.10 -8.76 5.39
C ILE A 9 -13.26 -9.04 4.14
N PHE A 10 -12.00 -9.44 4.29
CA PHE A 10 -11.11 -9.77 3.16
C PHE A 10 -10.31 -11.05 3.46
N PRO A 11 -10.67 -12.20 2.85
CA PRO A 11 -9.93 -13.44 3.04
C PRO A 11 -8.52 -13.29 2.46
N ALA A 12 -7.51 -13.53 3.29
CA ALA A 12 -6.11 -13.46 2.95
C ALA A 12 -5.72 -14.53 1.90
N PHE A 13 -5.72 -14.17 0.62
CA PHE A 13 -5.07 -14.97 -0.43
C PHE A 13 -3.59 -14.58 -0.53
N GLY A 14 -2.82 -15.08 0.44
CA GLY A 14 -1.38 -14.95 0.47
C GLY A 14 -0.69 -15.83 -0.59
N ALA A 15 0.46 -15.31 -1.06
CA ALA A 15 1.59 -16.00 -1.70
C ALA A 15 1.70 -16.04 -3.24
N ALA A 16 0.67 -15.75 -4.05
CA ALA A 16 0.80 -15.87 -5.52
C ALA A 16 1.08 -14.57 -6.30
N ALA A 17 0.93 -13.38 -5.70
CA ALA A 17 0.99 -12.12 -6.43
C ALA A 17 2.41 -11.56 -6.69
N LEU A 18 3.45 -12.11 -6.06
CA LEU A 18 4.81 -11.54 -6.12
C LEU A 18 5.53 -11.76 -7.46
N ALA A 19 5.01 -12.61 -8.34
CA ALA A 19 5.59 -12.86 -9.66
C ALA A 19 5.20 -11.82 -10.74
N GLY A 20 4.23 -10.94 -10.45
CA GLY A 20 3.67 -10.01 -11.46
C GLY A 20 4.38 -8.67 -11.61
N ILE A 21 5.23 -8.26 -10.67
CA ILE A 21 5.79 -6.88 -10.66
C ILE A 21 7.07 -6.77 -11.51
N ALA A 22 7.69 -7.88 -11.93
CA ALA A 22 9.01 -7.87 -12.56
C ALA A 22 9.03 -8.00 -14.11
N ALA A 23 7.89 -8.09 -14.79
CA ALA A 23 7.84 -8.37 -16.24
C ALA A 23 7.16 -7.25 -17.04
N ALA A 24 7.81 -6.09 -17.14
CA ALA A 24 7.50 -5.10 -18.17
C ALA A 24 8.78 -4.46 -18.69
N GLY A 25 9.59 -5.26 -19.40
CA GLY A 25 10.65 -4.76 -20.26
C GLY A 25 10.49 -5.36 -21.65
N LEU A 26 10.27 -4.51 -22.67
CA LEU A 26 10.86 -4.57 -24.02
C LEU A 26 10.04 -3.75 -25.04
N ALA A 27 10.47 -2.51 -25.27
CA ALA A 27 10.44 -1.86 -26.58
C ALA A 27 11.52 -0.78 -26.61
N LYS A 28 12.35 -0.75 -27.67
CA LYS A 28 13.50 0.14 -27.89
C LYS A 28 13.58 0.43 -29.40
N PRO A 29 14.39 1.39 -29.88
CA PRO A 29 14.62 2.81 -29.49
C PRO A 29 14.12 3.77 -30.59
N GLU A 30 14.06 5.09 -30.37
CA GLU A 30 14.64 6.14 -31.24
C GLU A 30 14.65 7.51 -30.51
N THR A 31 15.84 7.88 -30.04
CA THR A 31 16.50 9.21 -30.03
C THR A 31 15.77 10.55 -29.75
N LEU A 32 16.36 11.27 -28.77
CA LEU A 32 16.58 12.74 -28.65
C LEU A 32 15.60 13.60 -27.83
N THR A 33 15.79 13.62 -26.51
CA THR A 33 16.28 14.81 -25.78
C THR A 33 16.63 14.40 -24.36
N ALA A 34 17.90 14.49 -23.99
CA ALA A 34 18.34 14.20 -22.63
C ALA A 34 17.85 15.32 -21.70
N ALA A 35 16.62 15.17 -21.19
CA ALA A 35 16.25 15.74 -19.90
C ALA A 35 17.26 15.23 -18.85
N PRO A 36 17.61 16.02 -17.82
CA PRO A 36 18.53 15.57 -16.79
C PRO A 36 18.01 14.23 -16.27
N VAL A 37 18.81 13.19 -16.48
CA VAL A 37 18.54 11.86 -15.92
C VAL A 37 18.55 12.10 -14.43
N ALA A 38 17.35 12.17 -13.83
CA ALA A 38 17.19 12.02 -12.40
C ALA A 38 18.02 10.80 -12.05
N LYS A 39 19.00 10.97 -11.15
CA LYS A 39 19.78 9.84 -10.63
C LYS A 39 18.79 8.70 -10.40
N PRO A 40 19.09 7.45 -10.77
CA PRO A 40 18.26 6.35 -10.35
C PRO A 40 18.37 6.34 -8.83
N GLU A 41 17.43 7.01 -8.15
CA GLU A 41 17.12 6.71 -6.77
C GLU A 41 16.88 5.20 -6.82
N GLY A 42 17.84 4.46 -6.26
CA GLY A 42 17.92 3.02 -6.42
C GLY A 42 16.54 2.43 -6.20
N TYR A 43 16.10 1.59 -7.13
CA TYR A 43 14.75 1.02 -7.17
C TYR A 43 14.43 0.38 -5.81
N SER A 44 13.84 1.14 -4.90
CA SER A 44 13.45 0.65 -3.59
C SER A 44 12.07 0.04 -3.74
N PRO A 45 11.92 -1.27 -3.51
CA PRO A 45 10.60 -1.90 -3.57
C PRO A 45 9.67 -1.33 -2.50
N ILE A 46 10.20 -0.80 -1.39
CA ILE A 46 9.44 -0.12 -0.33
C ILE A 46 8.88 1.21 -0.86
N ILE A 47 9.70 2.02 -1.52
CA ILE A 47 9.23 3.28 -2.13
C ILE A 47 8.19 3.00 -3.22
N ALA A 48 8.40 1.96 -4.04
CA ALA A 48 7.44 1.52 -5.05
C ALA A 48 6.10 1.08 -4.42
N ALA A 49 6.12 0.26 -3.38
CA ALA A 49 4.92 -0.18 -2.65
C ALA A 49 4.16 0.99 -2.03
N ARG A 50 4.89 1.94 -1.41
CA ARG A 50 4.30 3.20 -0.91
C ARG A 50 3.59 3.98 -2.02
N ASN A 51 4.22 4.13 -3.19
CA ASN A 51 3.61 4.82 -4.33
C ASN A 51 2.36 4.10 -4.84
N THR A 52 2.38 2.76 -4.88
CA THR A 52 1.21 1.94 -5.25
C THR A 52 0.05 2.16 -4.27
N TYR A 53 0.33 2.13 -2.97
CA TYR A 53 -0.67 2.43 -1.93
C TYR A 53 -1.27 3.83 -2.11
N GLN A 54 -0.43 4.88 -2.26
CA GLN A 54 -0.90 6.26 -2.40
C GLN A 54 -1.76 6.47 -3.65
N LYS A 55 -1.39 5.85 -4.78
CA LYS A 55 -2.20 5.90 -6.02
C LYS A 55 -3.54 5.22 -5.85
N ALA A 56 -3.58 4.03 -5.26
CA ALA A 56 -4.81 3.29 -5.06
C ALA A 56 -5.76 4.03 -4.10
N ARG A 57 -5.23 4.60 -3.02
CA ARG A 57 -5.97 5.44 -2.09
C ARG A 57 -6.57 6.66 -2.75
N ALA A 58 -5.76 7.43 -3.49
CA ALA A 58 -6.25 8.61 -4.20
C ALA A 58 -7.36 8.28 -5.21
N LEU A 59 -7.28 7.11 -5.87
CA LEU A 59 -8.35 6.65 -6.77
C LEU A 59 -9.63 6.27 -6.02
N ILE A 60 -9.54 5.64 -4.85
CA ILE A 60 -10.71 5.36 -3.99
C ILE A 60 -11.35 6.67 -3.53
N GLU A 61 -10.53 7.61 -3.04
CA GLU A 61 -11.00 8.94 -2.63
C GLU A 61 -11.73 9.62 -3.81
N THR A 62 -11.14 9.59 -5.01
CA THR A 62 -11.76 10.14 -6.23
C THR A 62 -13.08 9.45 -6.59
N MET A 63 -13.17 8.12 -6.44
CA MET A 63 -14.39 7.36 -6.70
C MET A 63 -15.52 7.66 -5.71
N ASN A 64 -15.18 8.09 -4.51
CA ASN A 64 -16.13 8.39 -3.45
C ASN A 64 -16.48 9.89 -3.38
N VAL A 65 -15.81 10.75 -4.18
CA VAL A 65 -16.14 12.17 -4.25
C VAL A 65 -17.61 12.33 -4.64
N SER A 66 -18.35 13.07 -3.82
CA SER A 66 -19.77 13.40 -4.02
C SER A 66 -20.73 12.21 -3.99
N GLU A 67 -20.30 11.04 -3.47
CA GLU A 67 -21.13 9.83 -3.34
C GLU A 67 -21.95 9.54 -4.61
N PRO A 68 -21.28 9.16 -5.72
CA PRO A 68 -21.94 9.08 -7.00
C PRO A 68 -23.06 8.02 -7.00
N PRO A 69 -24.11 8.15 -7.83
CA PRO A 69 -25.25 7.23 -7.81
C PRO A 69 -24.87 5.76 -7.98
N GLU A 70 -23.81 5.46 -8.74
CA GLU A 70 -23.30 4.11 -8.90
C GLU A 70 -22.70 3.49 -7.62
N ALA A 71 -22.45 4.26 -6.57
CA ALA A 71 -22.04 3.75 -5.26
C ALA A 71 -23.23 3.19 -4.45
N ILE A 72 -24.47 3.41 -4.88
CA ILE A 72 -25.67 2.98 -4.15
C ILE A 72 -26.01 1.53 -4.51
N PRO A 73 -26.12 0.62 -3.52
CA PRO A 73 -26.60 -0.73 -3.76
C PRO A 73 -27.98 -0.72 -4.45
N GLY A 74 -28.05 -1.32 -5.64
CA GLY A 74 -29.25 -1.35 -6.48
C GLY A 74 -29.16 -0.49 -7.75
N HIS A 75 -28.15 0.37 -7.89
CA HIS A 75 -27.85 1.02 -9.16
C HIS A 75 -27.36 -0.01 -10.20
N PRO A 76 -27.74 0.09 -11.49
CA PRO A 76 -27.29 -0.85 -12.53
C PRO A 76 -25.77 -1.00 -12.62
N ASP A 77 -25.04 0.09 -12.40
CA ASP A 77 -23.57 0.12 -12.45
C ASP A 77 -22.90 -0.21 -11.11
N TYR A 78 -23.67 -0.44 -10.03
CA TYR A 78 -23.13 -0.76 -8.71
C TYR A 78 -22.17 -1.96 -8.71
N PRO A 79 -22.45 -3.08 -9.40
CA PRO A 79 -21.52 -4.20 -9.43
C PRO A 79 -20.15 -3.86 -10.05
N ALA A 80 -20.14 -3.00 -11.08
CA ALA A 80 -18.90 -2.56 -11.72
C ALA A 80 -18.12 -1.59 -10.83
N TRP A 81 -18.84 -0.66 -10.19
CA TRP A 81 -18.27 0.28 -9.22
C TRP A 81 -17.66 -0.45 -8.02
N GLN A 82 -18.42 -1.38 -7.41
CA GLN A 82 -17.99 -2.19 -6.28
C GLN A 82 -16.75 -3.01 -6.63
N LYS A 83 -16.75 -3.72 -7.77
CA LYS A 83 -15.60 -4.50 -8.22
C LYS A 83 -14.34 -3.64 -8.40
N LYS A 84 -14.48 -2.41 -8.90
CA LYS A 84 -13.36 -1.48 -9.04
C LYS A 84 -12.86 -1.02 -7.67
N GLN A 85 -13.76 -0.69 -6.75
CA GLN A 85 -13.38 -0.30 -5.39
C GLN A 85 -12.67 -1.44 -4.66
N ASP A 86 -13.19 -2.66 -4.72
CA ASP A 86 -12.58 -3.86 -4.12
C ASP A 86 -11.17 -4.12 -4.66
N ALA A 87 -10.95 -3.95 -5.97
CA ALA A 87 -9.64 -4.12 -6.59
C ALA A 87 -8.62 -3.07 -6.10
N LEU A 88 -9.06 -1.82 -5.90
CA LEU A 88 -8.20 -0.76 -5.36
C LEU A 88 -7.91 -1.00 -3.88
N CYS A 89 -8.91 -1.38 -3.08
CA CYS A 89 -8.74 -1.77 -1.69
C CYS A 89 -7.72 -2.91 -1.57
N LYS A 90 -7.88 -3.96 -2.39
CA LYS A 90 -6.92 -5.05 -2.45
C LYS A 90 -5.50 -4.57 -2.78
N THR A 91 -5.36 -3.66 -3.74
CA THR A 91 -4.05 -3.08 -4.11
C THR A 91 -3.41 -2.31 -2.94
N MET A 92 -4.21 -1.56 -2.18
CA MET A 92 -3.73 -0.89 -0.96
C MET A 92 -3.26 -1.90 0.08
N TRP A 93 -4.08 -2.90 0.39
CA TRP A 93 -3.75 -3.86 1.45
C TRP A 93 -2.57 -4.76 1.07
N ASP A 94 -2.47 -5.20 -0.18
CA ASP A 94 -1.31 -5.96 -0.65
C ASP A 94 -0.01 -5.13 -0.48
N ALA A 95 -0.07 -3.80 -0.67
CA ALA A 95 1.05 -2.91 -0.40
C ALA A 95 1.34 -2.75 1.09
N VAL A 96 0.34 -2.58 1.96
CA VAL A 96 0.51 -2.53 3.43
C VAL A 96 1.12 -3.83 3.95
N THR A 97 0.60 -4.99 3.51
CA THR A 97 1.14 -6.31 3.83
C THR A 97 2.61 -6.41 3.42
N PHE A 98 2.97 -5.97 2.21
CA PHE A 98 4.37 -5.96 1.77
C PHE A 98 5.25 -5.07 2.67
N LEU A 99 4.83 -3.82 2.90
CA LEU A 99 5.56 -2.86 3.72
C LEU A 99 5.76 -3.35 5.17
N SER A 100 4.79 -4.07 5.72
CA SER A 100 4.87 -4.63 7.07
C SER A 100 5.92 -5.73 7.23
N ARG A 101 6.32 -6.38 6.12
CA ARG A 101 7.20 -7.55 6.11
C ARG A 101 8.60 -7.26 5.60
N GLU A 102 8.75 -6.32 4.67
CA GLU A 102 10.04 -6.03 4.02
C GLU A 102 10.89 -5.08 4.86
N PRO A 103 12.06 -5.45 5.41
CA PRO A 103 12.88 -4.56 6.23
C PRO A 103 13.45 -3.36 5.46
N SER A 104 13.42 -2.16 6.06
CA SER A 104 13.95 -0.93 5.44
C SER A 104 15.48 -0.93 5.36
N LYS A 105 16.06 -0.72 4.19
CA LYS A 105 17.53 -0.71 4.02
C LYS A 105 18.13 0.69 4.19
N THR A 106 17.30 1.71 4.04
CA THR A 106 17.71 3.11 4.08
C THR A 106 16.74 3.98 4.90
N TRP A 107 17.18 5.16 5.30
CA TRP A 107 16.29 6.16 5.90
C TRP A 107 15.17 6.64 4.95
N PHE A 108 15.39 6.56 3.63
CA PHE A 108 14.34 6.82 2.64
C PHE A 108 13.24 5.74 2.68
N ASP A 109 13.61 4.48 2.91
CA ASP A 109 12.63 3.39 3.10
C ASP A 109 11.83 3.58 4.40
N ILE A 110 12.50 4.00 5.49
CA ILE A 110 11.80 4.35 6.75
C ILE A 110 10.78 5.45 6.50
N LYS A 111 11.17 6.53 5.81
CA LYS A 111 10.24 7.61 5.45
C LYS A 111 9.05 7.08 4.62
N ALA A 112 9.31 6.25 3.62
CA ALA A 112 8.25 5.70 2.78
C ALA A 112 7.27 4.81 3.60
N LYS A 113 7.78 3.96 4.49
CA LYS A 113 6.92 3.17 5.40
C LYS A 113 6.13 4.06 6.35
N SER A 114 6.76 5.08 6.93
CA SER A 114 6.09 5.94 7.92
C SER A 114 4.96 6.76 7.30
N GLU A 115 5.08 7.17 6.04
CA GLU A 115 3.98 7.83 5.30
C GLU A 115 2.72 6.95 5.22
N VAL A 116 2.87 5.63 5.05
CA VAL A 116 1.73 4.70 5.03
C VAL A 116 1.26 4.37 6.45
N ALA A 117 2.18 4.11 7.37
CA ALA A 117 1.86 3.75 8.75
C ALA A 117 1.11 4.87 9.49
N ASN A 118 1.49 6.13 9.27
CA ASN A 118 0.84 7.30 9.89
C ASN A 118 -0.60 7.50 9.44
N LEU A 119 -0.98 6.90 8.30
CA LEU A 119 -2.35 6.92 7.83
C LEU A 119 -3.13 5.73 8.39
N GLU A 120 -2.58 4.53 8.25
CA GLU A 120 -3.31 3.29 8.51
C GLU A 120 -3.39 2.92 9.98
N PHE A 121 -2.31 3.10 10.74
CA PHE A 121 -2.27 2.67 12.13
C PHE A 121 -3.26 3.44 13.02
N PRO A 122 -3.38 4.79 12.93
CA PRO A 122 -4.38 5.52 13.71
C PRO A 122 -5.82 5.16 13.33
N GLU A 123 -6.10 5.02 12.03
CA GLU A 123 -7.43 4.62 11.53
C GLU A 123 -7.81 3.23 12.04
N TYR A 124 -6.85 2.30 12.02
CA TYR A 124 -7.04 0.96 12.56
C TYR A 124 -7.35 0.97 14.05
N CYS A 125 -6.59 1.73 14.84
CA CYS A 125 -6.80 1.84 16.29
C CYS A 125 -8.16 2.46 16.66
N GLN A 126 -8.70 3.35 15.83
CA GLN A 126 -9.99 3.99 16.08
C GLN A 126 -11.17 3.09 15.69
N SER A 127 -11.00 2.29 14.65
CA SER A 127 -12.10 1.59 14.00
C SER A 127 -12.20 0.11 14.38
N PHE A 128 -11.12 -0.49 14.89
CA PHE A 128 -11.05 -1.93 15.13
C PHE A 128 -10.44 -2.28 16.50
N VAL A 129 -10.72 -3.50 16.95
CA VAL A 129 -9.98 -4.10 18.06
C VAL A 129 -8.59 -4.47 17.55
N MET A 130 -7.55 -4.01 18.24
CA MET A 130 -6.17 -4.18 17.80
C MET A 130 -5.74 -5.64 17.93
N GLU A 131 -5.45 -6.28 16.79
CA GLU A 131 -4.90 -7.63 16.70
C GLU A 131 -3.38 -7.55 16.46
N GLU A 132 -2.58 -8.33 17.21
CA GLU A 132 -1.11 -8.30 17.12
C GLU A 132 -0.60 -8.62 15.70
N ASP A 133 -1.32 -9.47 14.98
CA ASP A 133 -0.95 -9.95 13.66
C ASP A 133 -1.60 -9.18 12.50
N ALA A 134 -2.30 -8.08 12.79
CA ALA A 134 -2.76 -7.13 11.79
C ALA A 134 -1.57 -6.46 11.09
N ASP A 135 -1.66 -6.27 9.78
CA ASP A 135 -0.54 -5.74 8.99
C ASP A 135 -0.21 -4.28 9.36
N GLU A 136 -1.17 -3.50 9.87
CA GLU A 136 -0.96 -2.14 10.38
C GLU A 136 -0.11 -2.13 11.65
N VAL A 137 -0.40 -3.05 12.58
CA VAL A 137 0.37 -3.23 13.82
C VAL A 137 1.77 -3.71 13.48
N ARG A 138 1.89 -4.70 12.57
CA ARG A 138 3.17 -5.20 12.09
C ARG A 138 3.98 -4.13 11.37
N LEU A 139 3.34 -3.26 10.59
CA LEU A 139 4.02 -2.14 9.92
C LEU A 139 4.58 -1.15 10.94
N ALA A 140 3.83 -0.81 11.99
CA ALA A 140 4.31 0.04 13.08
C ALA A 140 5.48 -0.60 13.83
N ILE A 141 5.40 -1.90 14.15
CA ILE A 141 6.50 -2.65 14.79
C ILE A 141 7.72 -2.72 13.87
N SER A 142 7.52 -2.98 12.58
CA SER A 142 8.60 -3.03 11.60
C SER A 142 9.35 -1.70 11.53
N LEU A 143 8.66 -0.56 11.59
CA LEU A 143 9.28 0.76 11.66
C LEU A 143 10.17 0.92 12.89
N ILE A 144 9.70 0.52 14.07
CA ILE A 144 10.48 0.60 15.32
C ILE A 144 11.77 -0.25 15.21
N ASN A 145 11.64 -1.47 14.69
CA ASN A 145 12.77 -2.36 14.50
C ASN A 145 13.77 -1.81 13.48
N ASP A 146 13.28 -1.25 12.37
CA ASP A 146 14.13 -0.69 11.31
C ASP A 146 14.86 0.57 11.75
N VAL A 147 14.19 1.46 12.49
CA VAL A 147 14.83 2.64 13.11
C VAL A 147 15.92 2.18 14.06
N THR A 148 15.61 1.24 14.97
CA THR A 148 16.60 0.75 15.94
C THR A 148 17.83 0.18 15.26
N ARG A 149 17.64 -0.63 14.20
CA ARG A 149 18.75 -1.23 13.45
C ARG A 149 19.57 -0.18 12.70
N LEU A 150 18.93 0.71 11.94
CA LEU A 150 19.66 1.72 11.15
C LEU A 150 20.28 2.83 12.00
N SER A 151 19.80 3.04 13.23
CA SER A 151 20.43 3.95 14.18
C SER A 151 21.71 3.39 14.81
N GLN A 152 21.89 2.07 14.88
CA GLN A 152 23.14 1.47 15.37
C GLN A 152 24.30 1.75 14.42
N ASP A 153 24.03 1.86 13.11
CA ASP A 153 25.05 2.16 12.09
C ASP A 153 25.49 3.64 12.07
N LEU A 154 24.83 4.50 12.87
CA LEU A 154 25.15 5.93 12.99
C LEU A 154 26.06 6.27 14.18
N VAL A 155 26.36 5.29 15.05
CA VAL A 155 27.19 5.42 16.26
C VAL A 155 28.55 4.77 16.03
#